data_AF-A0A2N2HDN9-F1
#
_entry.id   AF-A0A2N2HDN9-F1
#
_cell.length_a   1.000
_cell.length_b   1.000
_cell.length_c   1.000
_cell.angle_alpha   90.00
_cell.angle_beta   90.00
_cell.angle_gamma   90.00
#
_symmetry.space_group_name_H-M   'P 1'
#
loop_
_entity.id
_entity.type
_entity.pdbx_description
1 polymer ?
#
loop_
_entity_poly.entity_id
_entity_poly.type
_entity_poly.pdbx_seq_one_letter_code
_entity_poly.pdbx_strand_id
1 'polypeptide(L)'
;MRVIYFFFFLLLFLLLFLGLVSAGFQFLVEPIYDLEIWNSPIWQTVRIPAIVLAVVLGLTLLIVVTSRSSKKAERLKKQFALSQGWVYTAGYHDTDGVVRSVAAILGRVSPDTEFDVRTVMTVRHGEGNAFLLDCLYRERGSRFKHDYGSACLIESDRFVGVGSEVYIAPRSGLDALVPRKVDMGDTEFARNFIVCSRQPEEALKAVNESIQSFLLEQKIAPSSGLDSFSVTLGPGGIVVLRGSVKANEEWPALLHMARRIESALE
;
A
#
# COMPACT_ATOMS: atom_id res chain seq x y z
N MET A 1 -3.48 -3.38 -15.68
CA MET A 1 -3.00 -4.73 -16.10
C MET A 1 -2.86 -5.73 -14.93
N ARG A 2 -2.35 -5.35 -13.74
CA ARG A 2 -2.16 -6.25 -12.59
C ARG A 2 -3.42 -6.91 -12.01
N VAL A 3 -4.58 -6.26 -12.07
CA VAL A 3 -5.86 -6.82 -11.58
C VAL A 3 -6.38 -7.99 -12.43
N ILE A 4 -6.11 -7.96 -13.75
CA ILE A 4 -6.48 -9.06 -14.65
C ILE A 4 -5.63 -10.29 -14.34
N TYR A 5 -4.32 -10.11 -14.08
CA TYR A 5 -3.46 -11.21 -13.65
C TYR A 5 -3.84 -11.77 -12.28
N PHE A 6 -4.30 -10.93 -11.34
CA PHE A 6 -4.78 -11.43 -10.04
C PHE A 6 -6.08 -12.23 -10.18
N PHE A 7 -7.05 -11.76 -10.98
CA PHE A 7 -8.27 -12.52 -11.25
C PHE A 7 -7.98 -13.81 -12.02
N PHE A 8 -7.08 -13.75 -13.01
CA PHE A 8 -6.67 -14.93 -13.77
C PHE A 8 -5.90 -15.92 -12.89
N PHE A 9 -5.05 -15.44 -11.98
CA PHE A 9 -4.35 -16.27 -11.01
C PHE A 9 -5.31 -16.88 -9.98
N LEU A 10 -6.30 -16.12 -9.50
CA LEU A 10 -7.29 -16.61 -8.55
C LEU A 10 -8.25 -17.61 -9.22
N LEU A 11 -8.64 -17.36 -10.47
CA LEU A 11 -9.42 -18.29 -11.30
C LEU A 11 -8.60 -19.55 -11.61
N LEU A 12 -7.33 -19.41 -11.99
CA LEU A 12 -6.43 -20.52 -12.25
C LEU A 12 -6.19 -21.32 -10.97
N PHE A 13 -6.00 -20.66 -9.82
CA PHE A 13 -5.88 -21.31 -8.53
C PHE A 13 -7.19 -22.02 -8.14
N LEU A 14 -8.35 -21.41 -8.41
CA LEU A 14 -9.64 -22.06 -8.19
C LEU A 14 -9.82 -23.27 -9.11
N LEU A 15 -9.43 -23.17 -10.38
CA LEU A 15 -9.50 -24.26 -11.36
C LEU A 15 -8.49 -25.37 -11.06
N LEU A 16 -7.28 -25.03 -10.61
CA LEU A 16 -6.28 -25.99 -10.16
C LEU A 16 -6.69 -26.61 -8.84
N PHE A 17 -7.28 -25.85 -7.90
CA PHE A 17 -7.82 -26.39 -6.67
C PHE A 17 -9.02 -27.29 -6.97
N LEU A 18 -9.93 -26.89 -7.85
CA LEU A 18 -11.04 -27.73 -8.32
C LEU A 18 -10.52 -28.97 -9.06
N GLY A 19 -9.47 -28.84 -9.87
CA GLY A 19 -8.85 -29.93 -10.61
C GLY A 19 -8.02 -30.86 -9.74
N LEU A 20 -7.39 -30.37 -8.68
CA LEU A 20 -6.62 -31.14 -7.71
C LEU A 20 -7.55 -31.75 -6.65
N VAL A 21 -8.65 -31.06 -6.32
CA VAL A 21 -9.78 -31.65 -5.60
C VAL A 21 -10.44 -32.69 -6.48
N SER A 22 -10.67 -32.50 -7.79
CA SER A 22 -11.30 -33.49 -8.66
C SER A 22 -10.38 -34.66 -8.98
N ALA A 23 -9.08 -34.42 -9.18
CA ALA A 23 -8.09 -35.46 -9.41
C ALA A 23 -7.77 -36.19 -8.10
N GLY A 24 -7.71 -35.49 -6.97
CA GLY A 24 -7.70 -36.09 -5.64
C GLY A 24 -8.99 -36.86 -5.37
N PHE A 25 -10.14 -36.37 -5.85
CA PHE A 25 -11.42 -37.09 -5.84
C PHE A 25 -11.35 -38.31 -6.74
N GLN A 26 -10.76 -38.25 -7.93
CA GLN A 26 -10.64 -39.44 -8.79
C GLN A 26 -9.66 -40.45 -8.20
N PHE A 27 -8.49 -40.03 -7.73
CA PHE A 27 -7.46 -40.92 -7.20
C PHE A 27 -7.83 -41.53 -5.83
N LEU A 28 -8.54 -40.79 -4.97
CA LEU A 28 -9.02 -41.30 -3.69
C LEU A 28 -10.42 -41.91 -3.79
N VAL A 29 -11.27 -41.42 -4.70
CA VAL A 29 -12.69 -41.82 -4.77
C VAL A 29 -12.97 -42.84 -5.88
N GLU A 30 -12.15 -43.03 -6.92
CA GLU A 30 -12.31 -44.19 -7.84
C GLU A 30 -12.30 -45.53 -7.08
N PRO A 31 -11.34 -45.81 -6.18
CA PRO A 31 -11.38 -47.05 -5.38
C PRO A 31 -12.48 -47.06 -4.30
N ILE A 32 -13.12 -45.91 -4.01
CA ILE A 32 -14.20 -45.78 -3.01
C ILE A 32 -15.59 -45.82 -3.66
N TYR A 33 -15.74 -45.45 -4.94
CA TYR A 33 -16.99 -45.51 -5.70
C TYR A 33 -17.43 -46.94 -6.02
N ASP A 34 -16.48 -47.89 -6.04
CA ASP A 34 -16.74 -49.33 -6.14
C ASP A 34 -17.22 -49.94 -4.80
N LEU A 35 -17.20 -49.20 -3.69
CA LEU A 35 -17.83 -49.65 -2.45
C LEU A 35 -19.34 -49.44 -2.52
N GLU A 36 -20.13 -50.52 -2.31
CA GLU A 36 -21.60 -50.52 -2.39
C GLU A 36 -22.30 -49.38 -1.62
N ILE A 37 -21.66 -48.88 -0.55
CA ILE A 37 -22.14 -47.75 0.25
C ILE A 37 -22.36 -46.47 -0.59
N TRP A 38 -21.55 -46.23 -1.62
CA TRP A 38 -21.60 -45.01 -2.44
C TRP A 38 -22.69 -45.02 -3.51
N ASN A 39 -23.22 -46.20 -3.85
CA ASN A 39 -24.40 -46.36 -4.71
C ASN A 39 -25.68 -46.57 -3.91
N SER A 40 -25.61 -46.53 -2.58
CA SER A 40 -26.79 -46.68 -1.73
C SER A 40 -27.76 -45.49 -1.90
N PRO A 41 -29.08 -45.72 -1.87
CA PRO A 41 -30.09 -44.65 -1.92
C PRO A 41 -29.92 -43.62 -0.80
N ILE A 42 -29.41 -44.07 0.34
CA ILE A 42 -29.13 -43.26 1.52
C ILE A 42 -27.99 -42.27 1.20
N TRP A 43 -26.91 -42.74 0.59
CA TRP A 43 -25.80 -41.88 0.23
C TRP A 43 -26.18 -40.85 -0.84
N GLN A 44 -26.97 -41.24 -1.84
CA GLN A 44 -27.51 -40.30 -2.84
C GLN A 44 -28.31 -39.15 -2.19
N THR A 45 -29.05 -39.44 -1.12
CA THR A 45 -29.83 -38.44 -0.36
C THR A 45 -28.95 -37.54 0.51
N VAL A 46 -27.86 -38.07 1.08
CA VAL A 46 -26.98 -37.36 2.03
C VAL A 46 -25.79 -36.65 1.35
N ARG A 47 -25.42 -37.04 0.13
CA ARG A 47 -24.27 -36.50 -0.61
C ARG A 47 -24.33 -34.98 -0.79
N ILE A 48 -25.47 -34.46 -1.25
CA ILE A 48 -25.62 -33.00 -1.47
C ILE A 48 -25.53 -32.24 -0.15
N PRO A 49 -26.28 -32.60 0.93
CA PRO A 49 -26.10 -32.00 2.25
C PRO A 49 -24.66 -32.07 2.77
N ALA A 50 -23.97 -33.20 2.60
CA ALA A 50 -22.59 -33.38 3.05
C ALA A 50 -21.60 -32.44 2.32
N ILE A 51 -21.76 -32.28 0.99
CA ILE A 51 -20.96 -31.35 0.19
C ILE A 51 -21.23 -29.90 0.64
N VAL A 52 -22.49 -29.52 0.82
CA VAL A 52 -22.87 -28.18 1.30
C VAL A 52 -22.24 -27.91 2.68
N LEU A 53 -22.32 -28.85 3.60
CA LEU A 53 -21.71 -28.75 4.92
C LEU A 53 -20.18 -28.56 4.84
N ALA A 54 -19.51 -29.34 3.99
CA ALA A 54 -18.06 -29.23 3.78
C ALA A 54 -17.66 -27.86 3.22
N VAL A 55 -18.42 -27.32 2.26
CA VAL A 55 -18.17 -25.98 1.70
C VAL A 55 -18.37 -24.90 2.76
N VAL A 56 -19.44 -24.98 3.55
CA VAL A 56 -19.71 -24.01 4.64
C VAL A 56 -18.60 -24.05 5.69
N LEU A 57 -18.15 -25.24 6.10
CA LEU A 57 -17.04 -25.41 7.05
C LEU A 57 -15.73 -24.84 6.47
N GLY A 58 -15.43 -25.11 5.21
CA GLY A 58 -14.25 -24.58 4.52
C GLY A 58 -14.24 -23.05 4.45
N LEU A 59 -15.36 -22.44 4.05
CA LEU A 59 -15.51 -20.98 4.02
C LEU A 59 -15.39 -20.37 5.42
N THR A 60 -16.00 -21.00 6.43
CA THR A 60 -15.91 -20.55 7.82
C THR A 60 -14.47 -20.60 8.33
N LEU A 61 -13.75 -21.69 8.07
CA LEU A 61 -12.35 -21.83 8.43
C LEU A 61 -11.49 -20.76 7.75
N LEU A 62 -11.72 -20.49 6.46
CA LEU A 62 -11.01 -19.45 5.72
C LEU A 62 -11.24 -18.06 6.32
N ILE A 63 -12.47 -17.72 6.67
CA ILE A 63 -12.81 -16.44 7.35
C ILE A 63 -12.10 -16.34 8.70
N VAL A 64 -12.09 -17.42 9.49
CA VAL A 64 -11.42 -17.45 10.80
C VAL A 64 -9.90 -17.28 10.66
N VAL A 65 -9.27 -17.99 9.72
CA VAL A 65 -7.82 -17.91 9.48
C VAL A 65 -7.42 -16.52 9.00
N THR A 66 -8.14 -15.96 8.03
CA THR A 66 -7.87 -14.61 7.51
C THR A 66 -8.07 -13.54 8.58
N SER A 67 -9.14 -13.62 9.37
CA SER A 67 -9.39 -12.72 10.51
C SER A 67 -8.28 -12.82 11.57
N ARG A 68 -7.86 -14.03 11.93
CA ARG A 68 -6.76 -14.24 12.88
C ARG A 68 -5.42 -13.70 12.36
N SER A 69 -5.13 -13.89 11.08
CA SER A 69 -3.92 -13.36 10.44
C SER A 69 -3.91 -11.84 10.45
N SER A 70 -5.02 -11.19 10.08
CA SER A 70 -5.17 -9.73 10.12
C SER A 70 -4.97 -9.18 11.54
N LYS A 71 -5.64 -9.76 12.54
CA LYS A 71 -5.47 -9.37 13.95
C LYS A 71 -4.03 -9.58 14.44
N LYS A 72 -3.34 -10.62 13.99
CA LYS A 72 -1.94 -10.86 14.33
C LYS A 72 -1.04 -9.78 13.74
N ALA A 73 -1.21 -9.45 12.46
CA ALA A 73 -0.44 -8.40 11.80
C ALA A 73 -0.63 -7.03 12.48
N GLU A 74 -1.89 -6.71 12.83
CA GLU A 74 -2.21 -5.48 13.55
C GLU A 74 -1.55 -5.41 14.94
N ARG A 75 -1.61 -6.51 15.71
CA ARG A 75 -0.94 -6.59 17.01
C ARG A 75 0.58 -6.40 16.89
N LEU A 76 1.19 -7.00 15.87
CA LEU A 76 2.63 -6.85 15.62
C LEU A 76 2.99 -5.40 15.27
N LYS A 77 2.18 -4.72 14.45
CA LYS A 77 2.37 -3.28 14.14
C LYS A 77 2.22 -2.42 15.40
N LYS A 78 1.19 -2.67 16.21
CA LYS A 78 0.99 -1.97 17.48
C LYS A 78 2.15 -2.18 18.45
N GLN A 79 2.61 -3.43 18.60
CA GLN A 79 3.77 -3.76 19.45
C GLN A 79 5.04 -3.10 18.93
N PHE A 80 5.25 -3.10 17.61
CA PHE A 80 6.37 -2.42 17.00
C PHE A 80 6.33 -0.91 17.27
N ALA A 81 5.21 -0.23 17.01
CA ALA A 81 5.04 1.18 17.32
C ALA A 81 5.39 1.49 18.79
N LEU A 82 4.84 0.70 19.72
CA LEU A 82 5.13 0.85 21.16
C LEU A 82 6.62 0.65 21.48
N SER A 83 7.28 -0.34 20.84
CA SER A 83 8.72 -0.58 21.02
C SER A 83 9.60 0.57 20.54
N GLN A 84 9.11 1.36 19.58
CA GLN A 84 9.78 2.57 19.06
C GLN A 84 9.38 3.84 19.83
N GLY A 85 8.51 3.73 20.85
CA GLY A 85 7.96 4.90 21.56
C GLY A 85 6.91 5.68 20.76
N TRP A 86 6.33 5.10 19.71
CA TRP A 86 5.31 5.74 18.86
C TRP A 86 3.90 5.42 19.33
N VAL A 87 2.96 6.30 19.00
CA VAL A 87 1.54 6.11 19.32
C VAL A 87 0.83 5.45 18.13
N TYR A 88 0.19 4.30 18.34
CA TYR A 88 -0.57 3.60 17.31
C TYR A 88 -2.08 3.87 17.45
N THR A 89 -2.69 4.37 16.39
CA THR A 89 -4.13 4.62 16.28
C THR A 89 -4.70 3.88 15.07
N ALA A 90 -5.69 3.01 15.31
CA ALA A 90 -6.43 2.35 14.24
C ALA A 90 -7.67 3.17 13.86
N GLY A 91 -7.98 3.28 12.57
CA GLY A 91 -9.09 4.13 12.08
C GLY A 91 -10.47 3.76 12.62
N TYR A 92 -10.70 2.48 12.92
CA TYR A 92 -11.96 2.03 13.52
C TYR A 92 -12.08 2.31 15.04
N HIS A 93 -11.00 2.83 15.65
CA HIS A 93 -10.91 3.22 17.05
C HIS A 93 -10.43 4.68 17.22
N ASP A 94 -10.64 5.52 16.21
CA ASP A 94 -10.21 6.93 16.20
C ASP A 94 -11.07 7.82 17.11
N THR A 95 -10.94 7.63 18.42
CA THR A 95 -11.65 8.40 19.45
C THR A 95 -11.14 9.83 19.55
N ASP A 96 -9.84 10.03 19.34
CA ASP A 96 -9.17 11.33 19.43
C ASP A 96 -9.18 12.11 18.10
N GLY A 97 -9.72 11.53 17.02
CA GLY A 97 -9.80 12.19 15.71
C GLY A 97 -8.45 12.34 14.97
N VAL A 98 -7.43 11.60 15.39
CA VAL A 98 -6.07 11.64 14.80
C VAL A 98 -6.11 11.19 13.34
N VAL A 99 -6.82 10.12 13.02
CA VAL A 99 -6.91 9.61 11.64
C VAL A 99 -7.60 10.63 10.74
N ARG A 100 -8.67 11.26 11.23
CA ARG A 100 -9.34 12.35 10.51
C ARG A 100 -8.43 13.57 10.32
N SER A 101 -7.67 13.95 11.34
CA SER A 101 -6.71 15.07 11.27
C SER A 101 -5.62 14.79 10.23
N VAL A 102 -5.02 13.60 10.26
CA VAL A 102 -4.00 13.19 9.28
C VAL A 102 -4.56 13.16 7.87
N ALA A 103 -5.78 12.64 7.67
CA ALA A 103 -6.44 12.67 6.37
C ALA A 103 -6.67 14.10 5.84
N ALA A 104 -6.99 15.06 6.72
CA ALA A 104 -7.13 16.46 6.35
C ALA A 104 -5.78 17.07 5.91
N ILE A 105 -4.68 16.77 6.61
CA ILE A 105 -3.35 17.22 6.23
C ILE A 105 -2.94 16.60 4.89
N LEU A 106 -3.16 15.31 4.69
CA LEU A 106 -2.92 14.65 3.40
C LEU A 106 -3.67 15.32 2.25
N GLY A 107 -4.94 15.68 2.46
CA GLY A 107 -5.74 16.40 1.46
C GLY A 107 -5.23 17.80 1.13
N ARG A 108 -4.47 18.43 2.03
CA ARG A 108 -3.78 19.72 1.79
C ARG A 108 -2.47 19.52 1.04
N VAL A 109 -1.66 18.54 1.45
CA VAL A 109 -0.33 18.29 0.88
C VAL A 109 -0.40 17.63 -0.50
N SER A 110 -1.32 16.68 -0.69
CA SER A 110 -1.54 16.00 -1.97
C SER A 110 -3.03 16.04 -2.36
N PRO A 111 -3.52 17.21 -2.81
CA PRO A 111 -4.91 17.38 -3.19
C PRO A 111 -5.33 16.50 -4.38
N ASP A 112 -4.41 16.16 -5.28
CA ASP A 112 -4.70 15.31 -6.45
C ASP A 112 -4.75 13.80 -6.11
N THR A 113 -4.45 13.42 -4.87
CA THR A 113 -4.58 12.03 -4.37
C THR A 113 -5.69 11.91 -3.32
N GLU A 114 -6.56 10.93 -3.48
CA GLU A 114 -7.53 10.53 -2.46
C GLU A 114 -6.91 9.47 -1.55
N PHE A 115 -6.94 9.71 -0.23
CA PHE A 115 -6.45 8.76 0.78
C PHE A 115 -7.60 8.28 1.67
N ASP A 116 -7.65 6.97 1.89
CA ASP A 116 -8.44 6.31 2.91
C ASP A 116 -7.47 5.70 3.95
N VAL A 117 -7.25 6.47 5.01
CA VAL A 117 -6.28 6.18 6.07
C VAL A 117 -6.84 5.09 7.00
N ARG A 118 -6.13 3.98 7.11
CA ARG A 118 -6.55 2.81 7.89
C ARG A 118 -5.93 2.78 9.27
N THR A 119 -4.65 3.10 9.37
CA THR A 119 -3.90 3.12 10.63
C THR A 119 -2.91 4.28 10.61
N VAL A 120 -2.60 4.82 11.78
CA VAL A 120 -1.61 5.90 11.96
C VAL A 120 -0.69 5.52 13.11
N MET A 121 0.61 5.64 12.89
CA MET A 121 1.66 5.63 13.90
C MET A 121 2.22 7.05 14.00
N THR A 122 2.00 7.70 15.13
CA THR A 122 2.49 9.06 15.39
C THR A 122 3.88 8.99 15.99
N VAL A 123 4.84 9.57 15.29
CA VAL A 123 6.25 9.62 15.69
C VAL A 123 6.50 10.94 16.41
N ARG A 124 6.68 10.90 17.72
CA ARG A 124 7.02 12.08 18.54
C ARG A 124 8.53 12.14 18.75
N HIS A 125 9.25 12.84 17.90
CA HIS A 125 10.68 13.14 18.08
C HIS A 125 11.03 14.48 17.41
N GLY A 126 11.33 15.51 18.19
CA GLY A 126 11.82 16.82 17.71
C GLY A 126 10.72 17.87 17.43
N GLU A 127 11.03 18.83 16.56
CA GLU A 127 10.21 20.03 16.23
C GLU A 127 9.13 19.81 15.15
N GLY A 128 8.91 18.58 14.67
CA GLY A 128 7.95 18.29 13.60
C GLY A 128 7.04 17.09 13.89
N ASN A 129 5.80 17.16 13.38
CA ASN A 129 4.85 16.05 13.45
C ASN A 129 5.08 15.09 12.28
N ALA A 130 5.55 13.88 12.57
CA ALA A 130 5.69 12.81 11.58
C ALA A 130 4.67 11.69 11.83
N PHE A 131 4.01 11.25 10.76
CA PHE A 131 2.97 10.23 10.79
C PHE A 131 3.28 9.14 9.78
N LEU A 132 3.36 7.89 10.25
CA LEU A 132 3.47 6.71 9.40
C LEU A 132 2.10 6.06 9.31
N LEU A 133 1.62 5.75 8.12
CA LEU A 133 0.24 5.31 7.93
C LEU A 133 0.11 4.19 6.92
N ASP A 134 -0.81 3.28 7.19
CA ASP A 134 -1.36 2.39 6.16
C ASP A 134 -2.57 3.09 5.52
N CYS A 135 -2.63 3.09 4.19
CA CYS A 135 -3.73 3.70 3.46
C CYS A 135 -4.11 2.93 2.21
N LEU A 136 -5.36 3.10 1.82
CA LEU A 136 -5.78 2.96 0.43
C LEU A 136 -5.63 4.31 -0.25
N TYR A 137 -5.13 4.35 -1.48
CA TYR A 137 -4.97 5.59 -2.23
C TYR A 137 -5.34 5.44 -3.70
N ARG A 138 -5.72 6.55 -4.34
CA ARG A 138 -5.90 6.64 -5.79
C ARG A 138 -5.78 8.09 -6.24
N GLU A 139 -5.50 8.29 -7.51
CA GLU A 139 -5.64 9.61 -8.14
C GLU A 139 -7.10 10.08 -8.06
N ARG A 140 -7.30 11.33 -7.68
CA ARG A 140 -8.63 11.93 -7.53
C ARG A 140 -9.38 11.93 -8.86
N GLY A 141 -10.63 11.47 -8.85
CA GLY A 141 -11.44 11.33 -10.07
C GLY A 141 -11.10 10.11 -10.93
N SER A 142 -10.10 9.31 -10.55
CA SER A 142 -9.81 8.05 -11.20
C SER A 142 -10.93 7.03 -11.02
N ARG A 143 -11.28 6.33 -12.11
CA ARG A 143 -12.21 5.19 -12.09
C ARG A 143 -11.54 3.89 -11.62
N PHE A 144 -10.22 3.90 -11.45
CA PHE A 144 -9.49 2.74 -10.98
C PHE A 144 -9.75 2.48 -9.49
N LYS A 145 -9.53 1.22 -9.09
CA LYS A 145 -9.63 0.82 -7.68
C LYS A 145 -8.51 1.47 -6.88
N HIS A 146 -8.74 1.63 -5.58
CA HIS A 146 -7.69 2.07 -4.67
C HIS A 146 -6.56 1.05 -4.63
N ASP A 147 -5.33 1.55 -4.69
CA ASP A 147 -4.13 0.78 -4.40
C ASP A 147 -3.87 0.81 -2.90
N TYR A 148 -3.29 -0.28 -2.38
CA TYR A 148 -2.87 -0.33 -0.99
C TYR A 148 -1.43 0.15 -0.86
N GLY A 149 -1.20 1.09 0.05
CA GLY A 149 0.09 1.69 0.28
C GLY A 149 0.40 1.94 1.75
N SER A 150 1.64 2.30 1.97
CA SER A 150 2.13 2.81 3.23
C SER A 150 2.80 4.16 2.97
N ALA A 151 2.52 5.15 3.81
CA ALA A 151 3.06 6.49 3.63
C ALA A 151 3.70 7.03 4.91
N CYS A 152 4.65 7.94 4.74
CA CYS A 152 5.13 8.84 5.78
C CYS A 152 4.73 10.26 5.42
N LEU A 153 3.96 10.90 6.28
CA LEU A 153 3.62 12.31 6.23
C LEU A 153 4.49 13.06 7.24
N ILE A 154 5.12 14.15 6.82
CA ILE A 154 5.74 15.11 7.73
C ILE A 154 5.09 16.48 7.50
N GLU A 155 4.58 17.07 8.57
CA GLU A 155 4.13 18.47 8.59
C GLU A 155 5.26 19.35 9.13
N SER A 156 5.62 20.38 8.37
CA SER A 156 6.79 21.21 8.68
C SER A 156 6.73 22.56 7.99
N ASP A 157 7.13 23.62 8.69
CA ASP A 157 7.14 24.99 8.19
C ASP A 157 8.17 25.21 7.06
N ARG A 158 9.12 24.28 6.91
CA ARG A 158 10.08 24.27 5.80
C ARG A 158 9.40 24.18 4.43
N PHE A 159 8.17 23.67 4.39
CA PHE A 159 7.36 23.54 3.17
C PHE A 159 6.46 24.74 2.90
N VAL A 160 6.54 25.83 3.68
CA VAL A 160 5.73 27.04 3.45
C VAL A 160 6.01 27.66 2.08
N GLY A 161 7.25 27.52 1.56
CA GLY A 161 7.61 27.97 0.21
C GLY A 161 7.06 27.14 -0.93
N VAL A 162 6.49 25.95 -0.65
CA VAL A 162 5.89 25.06 -1.65
C VAL A 162 4.42 25.48 -1.84
N GLY A 163 4.19 26.40 -2.79
CA GLY A 163 2.87 26.99 -3.06
C GLY A 163 1.87 26.02 -3.71
N SER A 164 2.36 24.99 -4.39
CA SER A 164 1.53 23.99 -5.06
C SER A 164 2.11 22.58 -4.98
N GLU A 165 1.25 21.59 -5.22
CA GLU A 165 1.65 20.18 -5.23
C GLU A 165 2.73 19.90 -6.28
N VAL A 166 3.81 19.28 -5.83
CA VAL A 166 4.90 18.75 -6.65
C VAL A 166 4.99 17.25 -6.41
N TYR A 167 4.55 16.49 -7.40
CA TYR A 167 4.57 15.03 -7.38
C TYR A 167 5.81 14.51 -8.10
N ILE A 168 6.54 13.60 -7.46
CA ILE A 168 7.76 12.98 -7.98
C ILE A 168 7.57 11.46 -7.93
N ALA A 169 7.76 10.79 -9.05
CA ALA A 169 7.67 9.33 -9.12
C ALA A 169 8.73 8.74 -10.05
N PRO A 170 9.15 7.48 -9.83
CA PRO A 170 10.00 6.77 -10.76
C PRO A 170 9.37 6.69 -12.14
N ARG A 171 10.20 6.83 -13.18
CA ARG A 171 9.75 6.64 -14.56
C ARG A 171 9.17 5.26 -14.80
N SER A 172 8.14 5.21 -15.62
CA SER A 172 7.43 4.02 -16.05
C SER A 172 7.21 4.03 -17.57
N GLY A 173 6.84 2.88 -18.15
CA GLY A 173 6.55 2.81 -19.59
C GLY A 173 5.35 3.67 -20.07
N LEU A 174 4.58 4.27 -19.15
CA LEU A 174 3.37 5.04 -19.44
C LEU A 174 3.54 6.55 -19.20
N ASP A 175 4.76 7.03 -19.00
CA ASP A 175 5.05 8.43 -18.62
C ASP A 175 4.59 9.47 -19.64
N ALA A 176 4.46 9.08 -20.91
CA ALA A 176 3.99 9.98 -21.98
C ALA A 176 2.52 10.42 -21.80
N LEU A 177 1.76 9.69 -20.97
CA LEU A 177 0.35 9.96 -20.71
C LEU A 177 0.13 10.74 -19.41
N VAL A 178 1.19 11.03 -18.64
CA VAL A 178 1.08 11.71 -17.36
C VAL A 178 0.90 13.21 -17.61
N PRO A 179 -0.23 13.81 -17.19
CA PRO A 179 -0.48 15.23 -17.38
C PRO A 179 0.44 16.08 -16.49
N ARG A 180 0.65 17.34 -16.87
CA ARG A 180 1.36 18.36 -16.05
C ARG A 180 2.82 17.99 -15.71
N LYS A 181 3.46 17.25 -16.60
CA LYS A 181 4.88 16.94 -16.48
C LYS A 181 5.73 18.21 -16.58
N VAL A 182 6.64 18.37 -15.64
CA VAL A 182 7.63 19.45 -15.63
C VAL A 182 8.87 18.96 -16.37
N ASP A 183 9.40 19.82 -17.25
CA ASP A 183 10.67 19.55 -17.92
C ASP A 183 11.83 19.83 -16.96
N MET A 184 12.51 18.77 -16.54
CA MET A 184 13.68 18.81 -15.66
C MET A 184 15.00 18.82 -16.46
N GLY A 185 14.94 19.05 -17.77
CA GLY A 185 16.08 19.02 -18.69
C GLY A 185 16.58 17.60 -19.00
N ASP A 186 17.74 17.51 -19.66
CA ASP A 186 18.43 16.23 -19.88
C ASP A 186 19.41 15.92 -18.74
N THR A 187 18.85 15.65 -17.56
CA THR A 187 19.62 15.27 -16.36
C THR A 187 19.45 13.79 -16.05
N GLU A 188 20.39 13.21 -15.30
CA GLU A 188 20.26 11.83 -14.80
C GLU A 188 18.97 11.65 -13.98
N PHE A 189 18.60 12.66 -13.20
CA PHE A 189 17.34 12.70 -12.46
C PHE A 189 16.13 12.61 -13.40
N ALA A 190 16.09 13.46 -14.45
CA ALA A 190 14.99 13.48 -15.42
C ALA A 190 14.84 12.17 -16.21
N ARG A 191 15.91 11.38 -16.35
CA ARG A 191 15.88 10.03 -16.96
C ARG A 191 15.30 8.97 -16.02
N ASN A 192 15.40 9.18 -14.71
CA ASN A 192 15.02 8.21 -13.70
C ASN A 192 13.66 8.48 -13.02
N PHE A 193 13.26 9.75 -12.97
CA PHE A 193 12.03 10.23 -12.34
C PHE A 193 11.20 11.09 -13.29
N ILE A 194 9.90 11.17 -13.00
CA ILE A 194 8.99 12.20 -13.51
C ILE A 194 8.69 13.18 -12.38
N VAL A 195 8.57 14.46 -12.75
CA VAL A 195 8.07 15.50 -11.86
C VAL A 195 6.80 16.05 -12.48
N CYS A 196 5.74 16.20 -11.68
CA CYS A 196 4.46 16.71 -12.11
C CYS A 196 4.02 17.83 -11.17
N SER A 197 3.59 18.94 -11.72
CA SER A 197 3.06 20.06 -10.94
C SER A 197 2.18 20.96 -11.79
N ARG A 198 1.22 21.62 -11.15
CA ARG A 198 0.43 22.69 -11.78
C ARG A 198 1.26 23.96 -12.01
N GLN A 199 2.34 24.14 -11.26
CA GLN A 199 3.24 25.29 -11.37
C GLN A 199 4.69 24.81 -11.64
N PRO A 200 5.10 24.70 -12.91
CA PRO A 200 6.40 24.17 -13.28
C PRO A 200 7.58 24.92 -12.64
N GLU A 201 7.49 26.25 -12.54
CA GLU A 201 8.56 27.07 -11.94
C GLU A 201 8.75 26.82 -10.45
N GLU A 202 7.66 26.58 -9.70
CA GLU A 202 7.74 26.21 -8.29
C GLU A 202 8.32 24.81 -8.12
N ALA A 203 7.94 23.87 -8.99
CA ALA A 203 8.49 22.52 -8.98
C ALA A 203 10.00 22.49 -9.23
N LEU A 204 10.50 23.30 -10.16
CA LEU A 204 11.93 23.42 -10.43
C LEU A 204 12.71 23.95 -9.22
N LYS A 205 12.12 24.85 -8.43
CA LYS A 205 12.73 25.35 -7.18
C LYS A 205 12.65 24.33 -6.05
N ALA A 206 11.50 23.68 -5.89
CA ALA A 206 11.27 22.70 -4.84
C ALA A 206 12.14 21.45 -5.03
N VAL A 207 12.30 20.96 -6.27
CA VAL A 207 13.11 19.78 -6.60
C VAL A 207 14.56 20.20 -6.90
N ASN A 208 15.23 20.74 -5.87
CA ASN A 208 16.62 21.19 -5.95
C ASN A 208 17.63 20.03 -6.12
N GLU A 209 18.90 20.36 -6.36
CA GLU A 209 19.98 19.37 -6.58
C GLU A 209 20.16 18.39 -5.42
N SER A 210 19.95 18.83 -4.17
CA SER A 210 20.05 18.00 -2.97
C SER A 210 18.98 16.91 -2.95
N ILE A 211 17.72 17.28 -3.24
CA ILE A 211 16.62 16.32 -3.35
C ILE A 211 16.85 15.37 -4.53
N GLN A 212 17.24 15.90 -5.70
CA GLN A 212 17.48 15.08 -6.89
C GLN A 212 18.55 14.01 -6.63
N SER A 213 19.68 14.41 -6.05
CA SER A 213 20.79 13.51 -5.72
C SER A 213 20.36 12.45 -4.71
N PHE A 214 19.67 12.86 -3.64
CA PHE A 214 19.17 11.93 -2.63
C PHE A 214 18.19 10.89 -3.22
N LEU A 215 17.25 11.31 -4.07
CA LEU A 215 16.29 10.39 -4.68
C LEU A 215 16.96 9.41 -5.65
N LEU A 216 18.00 9.84 -6.36
CA LEU A 216 18.83 8.95 -7.19
C LEU A 216 19.57 7.91 -6.34
N GLU A 217 20.18 8.32 -5.22
CA GLU A 217 20.83 7.40 -4.28
C GLU A 217 19.85 6.36 -3.74
N GLN A 218 18.64 6.78 -3.33
CA GLN A 218 17.62 5.86 -2.83
C GLN A 218 17.17 4.85 -3.90
N LYS A 219 17.14 5.25 -5.17
CA LYS A 219 16.79 4.35 -6.28
C LYS A 219 17.84 3.25 -6.50
N ILE A 220 19.11 3.56 -6.26
CA ILE A 220 20.23 2.63 -6.50
C ILE A 220 20.44 1.70 -5.30
N ALA A 221 20.12 2.15 -4.08
CA ALA A 221 20.35 1.41 -2.84
C ALA A 221 19.44 0.16 -2.71
N PRO A 222 19.95 -1.07 -2.96
CA PRO A 222 19.14 -2.29 -2.97
C PRO A 222 18.66 -2.70 -1.58
N SER A 223 19.31 -2.18 -0.54
CA SER A 223 19.09 -2.52 0.87
C SER A 223 17.93 -1.77 1.52
N SER A 224 17.40 -0.73 0.87
CA SER A 224 16.32 0.09 1.43
C SER A 224 14.93 -0.53 1.27
N GLY A 225 14.79 -1.57 0.43
CA GLY A 225 13.52 -2.21 0.12
C GLY A 225 12.47 -1.27 -0.47
N LEU A 226 12.88 -0.09 -0.96
CA LEU A 226 12.05 1.01 -1.42
C LEU A 226 11.98 1.08 -2.97
N ASP A 227 12.00 -0.06 -3.67
CA ASP A 227 12.09 -0.11 -5.15
C ASP A 227 10.96 0.62 -5.90
N SER A 228 9.87 0.97 -5.21
CA SER A 228 8.77 1.76 -5.77
C SER A 228 8.19 2.68 -4.69
N PHE A 229 8.65 3.93 -4.70
CA PHE A 229 8.10 5.03 -3.89
C PHE A 229 7.64 6.17 -4.81
N SER A 230 6.81 7.06 -4.29
CA SER A 230 6.56 8.38 -4.83
C SER A 230 6.67 9.41 -3.71
N VAL A 231 6.99 10.64 -4.07
CA VAL A 231 7.12 11.76 -3.14
C VAL A 231 6.18 12.86 -3.59
N THR A 232 5.42 13.42 -2.66
CA THR A 232 4.62 14.60 -2.89
C THR A 232 5.07 15.69 -1.93
N LEU A 233 5.56 16.80 -2.47
CA LEU A 233 5.80 18.03 -1.73
C LEU A 233 4.57 18.91 -1.91
N GLY A 234 4.05 19.48 -0.84
CA GLY A 234 2.90 20.37 -0.94
C GLY A 234 2.86 21.37 0.21
N PRO A 235 1.82 22.22 0.25
CA PRO A 235 1.72 23.27 1.25
C PRO A 235 1.79 22.72 2.68
N GLY A 236 2.87 23.07 3.38
CA GLY A 236 3.09 22.72 4.78
C GLY A 236 3.49 21.27 5.05
N GLY A 237 3.90 20.49 4.04
CA GLY A 237 4.46 19.17 4.30
C GLY A 237 4.90 18.34 3.11
N ILE A 238 5.29 17.11 3.42
CA ILE A 238 5.70 16.07 2.47
C ILE A 238 4.98 14.77 2.75
N VAL A 239 4.62 14.05 1.68
CA VAL A 239 4.17 12.67 1.72
C VAL A 239 5.15 11.81 0.93
N VAL A 240 5.79 10.85 1.58
CA VAL A 240 6.51 9.77 0.90
C VAL A 240 5.62 8.53 0.92
N LEU A 241 5.15 8.11 -0.25
CA LEU A 241 4.25 7.00 -0.43
C LEU A 241 5.00 5.82 -1.05
N ARG A 242 4.67 4.60 -0.64
CA ARG A 242 5.14 3.38 -1.28
C ARG A 242 4.04 2.33 -1.33
N GLY A 243 4.27 1.28 -2.11
CA GLY A 243 3.47 0.06 -1.99
C GLY A 243 3.52 -0.50 -0.56
N SER A 244 2.56 -1.36 -0.22
CA SER A 244 2.40 -1.94 1.13
C SER A 244 3.74 -2.32 1.78
N VAL A 245 4.06 -1.69 2.91
CA VAL A 245 5.13 -2.14 3.80
C VAL A 245 4.74 -3.51 4.36
N LYS A 246 5.62 -4.51 4.14
CA LYS A 246 5.40 -5.89 4.59
C LYS A 246 6.13 -6.20 5.88
N ALA A 247 7.34 -5.66 6.02
CA ALA A 247 8.18 -5.85 7.20
C ALA A 247 8.14 -4.60 8.09
N ASN A 248 8.06 -4.78 9.41
CA ASN A 248 7.99 -3.66 10.35
C ASN A 248 9.28 -2.79 10.29
N GLU A 249 10.39 -3.41 9.90
CA GLU A 249 11.71 -2.82 9.75
C GLU A 249 11.78 -1.80 8.60
N GLU A 250 10.80 -1.77 7.68
CA GLU A 250 10.76 -0.79 6.59
C GLU A 250 10.18 0.58 7.02
N TRP A 251 9.46 0.64 8.15
CA TRP A 251 8.87 1.89 8.64
C TRP A 251 9.91 2.96 9.04
N PRO A 252 10.99 2.63 9.77
CA PRO A 252 12.07 3.57 10.04
C PRO A 252 12.75 4.07 8.77
N ALA A 253 12.91 3.22 7.75
CA ALA A 253 13.50 3.63 6.46
C ALA A 253 12.63 4.67 5.75
N LEU A 254 11.31 4.47 5.74
CA LEU A 254 10.35 5.42 5.17
C LEU A 254 10.37 6.76 5.91
N LEU A 255 10.41 6.73 7.25
CA LEU A 255 10.55 7.92 8.08
C LEU A 255 11.87 8.66 7.81
N HIS A 256 12.99 7.93 7.77
CA HIS A 256 14.30 8.48 7.48
C HIS A 256 14.33 9.17 6.12
N MET A 257 13.74 8.53 5.10
CA MET A 257 13.61 9.11 3.77
C MET A 257 12.84 10.43 3.78
N ALA A 258 11.66 10.47 4.42
CA ALA A 258 10.86 11.69 4.52
C ALA A 258 11.62 12.82 5.23
N ARG A 259 12.31 12.51 6.34
CA ARG A 259 13.12 13.49 7.09
C ARG A 259 14.30 14.02 6.29
N ARG A 260 14.98 13.17 5.52
CA ARG A 260 16.10 13.60 4.67
C ARG A 260 15.63 14.56 3.59
N ILE A 261 14.45 14.35 3.01
CA ILE A 261 13.88 15.27 2.01
C ILE A 261 13.45 16.58 2.69
N GLU A 262 12.81 16.52 3.85
CA GLU A 262 12.50 17.72 4.66
C GLU A 262 13.76 18.55 4.96
N SER A 263 14.86 17.90 5.34
CA SER A 263 16.12 18.59 5.61
C SER A 263 16.78 19.18 4.37
N ALA A 264 16.49 18.64 3.19
CA ALA A 264 17.05 19.09 1.91
C ALA A 264 16.35 20.32 1.31
N LEU A 265 15.26 20.80 1.93
CA LEU A 265 14.52 22.00 1.51
C LEU A 265 15.04 23.30 2.15
N GLU A 266 16.13 23.24 2.91
CA GLU A 266 16.84 24.43 3.43
C GLU A 266 17.46 25.29 2.33
#